data_AF-A0A060BVZ3-F1
#
_entry.id   AF-A0A060BVZ3-F1
#
_cell.length_a   1.000
_cell.length_b   1.000
_cell.length_c   1.000
_cell.angle_alpha   90.00
_cell.angle_beta   90.00
_cell.angle_gamma   90.00
#
_symmetry.space_group_name_H-M   'P 1'
#
loop_
_entity.id
_entity.type
_entity.pdbx_description
1 polymer ?
#
loop_
_entity_poly.entity_id
_entity_poly.type
_entity_poly.pdbx_seq_one_letter_code
_entity_poly.pdbx_strand_id
1 'polypeptide(L)' 'MACPQFNRATRALRQPGSSFKAYVYAAAMEAGLKPSDTVLDSPITIGRWSPQNYGRSFSGRVTLESAFARSLNVPAVRL' A
#
# COMPACT_ATOMS: atom_id res chain seq x y z
N MET A 1 -15.01 -26.01 33.93
CA MET A 1 -15.49 -25.67 32.57
C MET A 1 -14.51 -24.67 31.98
N ALA A 2 -13.85 -24.98 30.86
CA ALA A 2 -12.90 -24.05 30.25
C ALA A 2 -13.65 -23.08 29.32
N CYS A 3 -13.42 -21.78 29.47
CA CYS A 3 -13.96 -20.79 28.52
C CYS A 3 -13.31 -21.00 27.13
N PRO A 4 -14.10 -20.95 26.04
CA PRO A 4 -13.55 -21.08 24.70
C PRO A 4 -12.49 -19.99 24.45
N GLN A 5 -11.30 -20.40 24.01
CA GLN A 5 -10.20 -19.47 23.72
C GLN A 5 -10.55 -18.57 22.53
N PHE A 6 -10.12 -17.30 22.61
CA PHE A 6 -10.34 -16.32 21.55
C PHE A 6 -9.56 -16.68 20.27
N ASN A 7 -10.27 -16.98 19.18
CA ASN A 7 -9.68 -17.28 17.89
C ASN A 7 -9.31 -16.00 17.12
N ARG A 8 -8.01 -15.74 16.99
CA ARG A 8 -7.49 -14.54 16.33
C ARG A 8 -7.67 -14.56 14.81
N ALA A 9 -7.78 -15.72 14.17
CA ALA A 9 -7.96 -15.81 12.73
C ALA A 9 -9.37 -15.39 12.29
N THR A 10 -10.39 -15.69 13.09
CA THR A 10 -11.80 -15.45 12.72
C THR A 10 -12.45 -14.28 13.44
N ARG A 11 -11.90 -13.84 14.59
CA ARG A 11 -12.54 -12.81 15.44
C ARG A 11 -11.66 -11.60 15.74
N ALA A 12 -10.37 -11.60 15.42
CA ALA A 12 -9.51 -10.44 15.69
C ALA A 12 -9.44 -9.49 14.50
N LEU A 13 -10.32 -8.49 14.48
CA LEU A 13 -10.23 -7.38 13.54
C LEU A 13 -8.97 -6.55 13.83
N ARG A 14 -8.14 -6.34 12.80
CA ARG A 14 -6.90 -5.56 12.85
C ARG A 14 -6.74 -4.76 11.57
N GLN A 15 -5.94 -3.71 11.65
CA GLN A 15 -5.53 -2.97 10.46
C GLN A 15 -4.58 -3.86 9.64
N PRO A 16 -4.83 -4.05 8.33
CA PRO A 16 -3.98 -4.88 7.47
C PRO A 16 -2.64 -4.21 7.13
N GLY A 17 -2.56 -2.88 7.25
CA GLY A 17 -1.39 -2.09 6.86
C GLY A 17 -1.07 -2.28 5.37
N SER A 18 0.22 -2.36 5.04
CA SER A 18 0.69 -2.49 3.66
C SER A 18 0.16 -3.72 2.91
N SER A 19 -0.34 -4.75 3.59
CA SER A 19 -0.95 -5.91 2.90
C SER A 19 -2.20 -5.51 2.10
N PHE A 20 -2.86 -4.40 2.45
CA PHE A 20 -4.00 -3.88 1.70
C PHE A 20 -3.62 -3.30 0.33
N LYS A 21 -2.34 -2.96 0.11
CA LYS A 21 -1.89 -2.41 -1.18
C LYS A 21 -2.16 -3.36 -2.34
N ALA A 22 -2.25 -4.67 -2.11
CA ALA A 22 -2.63 -5.62 -3.16
C ALA A 22 -3.93 -5.21 -3.86
N TYR A 23 -4.94 -4.75 -3.10
CA TYR A 23 -6.22 -4.31 -3.65
C TYR A 23 -6.11 -2.99 -4.40
N VAL A 24 -5.30 -2.04 -3.90
CA VAL A 24 -5.08 -0.74 -4.56
C VAL A 24 -4.43 -0.94 -5.94
N TYR A 25 -3.39 -1.77 -6.01
CA TYR A 25 -2.72 -2.04 -7.28
C TYR A 25 -3.57 -2.91 -8.22
N ALA A 26 -4.37 -3.83 -7.68
CA ALA A 26 -5.34 -4.58 -8.49
C ALA A 26 -6.37 -3.65 -9.15
N ALA A 27 -6.95 -2.72 -8.38
CA ALA A 27 -7.88 -1.73 -8.93
C ALA A 27 -7.22 -0.83 -9.99
N ALA A 28 -5.96 -0.43 -9.77
CA ALA A 28 -5.18 0.32 -10.75
C ALA A 28 -5.00 -0.47 -12.06
N MET A 29 -4.74 -1.78 -11.96
CA MET A 29 -4.61 -2.66 -13.13
C MET A 29 -5.94 -2.90 -13.84
N GLU A 30 -7.04 -3.04 -13.09
CA GLU A 30 -8.40 -3.10 -13.66
C GLU A 30 -8.75 -1.81 -14.42
N ALA A 31 -8.23 -0.66 -13.99
CA ALA A 31 -8.35 0.62 -14.67
C ALA A 31 -7.42 0.76 -15.90
N GLY A 32 -6.65 -0.29 -16.25
CA GLY A 32 -5.85 -0.36 -17.48
C GLY A 32 -4.36 -0.12 -17.29
N LEU A 33 -3.88 0.15 -16.07
CA LEU A 33 -2.45 0.26 -15.79
C LEU A 33 -1.76 -1.11 -15.86
N LYS A 34 -0.53 -1.13 -16.33
CA LYS A 34 0.32 -2.32 -16.42
C LYS A 34 1.41 -2.29 -15.35
N PRO A 35 1.92 -3.44 -14.90
CA PRO A 35 3.05 -3.47 -13.95
C PRO A 35 4.28 -2.67 -14.40
N SER A 36 4.49 -2.57 -15.72
CA SER A 36 5.57 -1.81 -16.36
C SER A 36 5.34 -0.29 -16.36
N ASP A 37 4.10 0.17 -16.15
CA ASP A 37 3.80 1.60 -16.12
C ASP A 37 4.49 2.26 -14.93
N THR A 38 4.73 3.56 -15.04
CA THR A 38 5.49 4.29 -14.04
C THR A 38 4.63 5.20 -13.19
N VAL A 39 5.01 5.33 -11.92
CA VAL A 39 4.39 6.19 -10.92
C VAL A 39 5.47 6.98 -10.18
N LEU A 40 5.11 8.17 -9.72
CA LEU A 40 6.04 9.08 -9.06
C LEU A 40 6.09 8.82 -7.54
N ASP A 41 7.23 8.32 -7.05
CA ASP A 41 7.59 8.31 -5.65
C ASP A 41 8.30 9.62 -5.28
N SER A 42 7.52 10.66 -5.01
CA SER A 42 8.00 12.00 -4.58
C SER A 42 7.02 12.63 -3.59
N PRO A 43 7.47 13.58 -2.74
CA PRO A 43 6.62 14.22 -1.74
C PRO A 43 5.25 14.63 -2.31
N ILE A 44 4.19 14.23 -1.61
CA ILE A 44 2.81 14.63 -1.89
C ILE A 44 2.16 15.05 -0.58
N THR A 45 1.31 16.06 -0.65
CA THR A 45 0.47 16.48 0.48
C THR A 45 -0.97 16.54 0.00
N ILE A 46 -1.85 15.82 0.70
CA ILE A 46 -3.29 15.78 0.44
C ILE A 46 -3.96 16.40 1.67
N GLY A 47 -4.44 17.64 1.52
CA GLY A 47 -4.94 18.43 2.65
C GLY A 47 -3.85 18.64 3.70
N ARG A 48 -4.03 18.08 4.91
CA ARG A 48 -3.07 18.16 6.02
C ARG A 48 -2.21 16.90 6.17
N TRP A 49 -2.32 15.94 5.25
CA TRP A 49 -1.64 14.66 5.33
C TRP A 49 -0.52 14.56 4.28
N SER A 50 0.70 14.32 4.75
CA SER A 50 1.89 14.16 3.92
C SER A 50 2.50 12.77 4.16
N PRO A 51 2.10 11.73 3.40
CA PRO A 51 2.62 10.39 3.59
C PRO A 51 4.12 10.31 3.30
N GLN A 52 4.80 9.42 4.04
CA GLN A 52 6.22 9.13 3.85
C GLN A 52 6.43 7.63 3.68
N ASN A 53 7.44 7.26 2.91
CA ASN A 53 7.93 5.89 2.87
C ASN A 53 8.61 5.53 4.20
N TYR A 54 8.63 4.25 4.55
CA TYR A 54 9.26 3.78 5.78
C TYR A 54 10.73 4.24 5.91
N GLY A 55 11.49 4.15 4.81
CA GLY A 55 12.89 4.59 4.75
C GLY A 55 13.09 6.12 4.71
N ARG A 56 12.02 6.92 4.77
CA ARG A 56 12.04 8.40 4.71
C ARG A 56 12.78 8.97 3.48
N SER A 57 12.87 8.17 2.42
CA SER A 57 13.45 8.55 1.15
C SER A 57 12.45 8.33 0.00
N PHE A 58 12.74 9.00 -1.11
CA PHE A 58 11.93 8.98 -2.32
C PHE A 58 12.77 8.45 -3.47
N SER A 59 12.18 7.56 -4.27
CA SER A 59 12.84 6.85 -5.37
C SER A 59 12.64 7.54 -6.72
N GLY A 60 11.90 8.65 -6.78
CA GLY A 60 11.55 9.31 -8.03
C GLY A 60 10.58 8.46 -8.86
N ARG A 61 10.77 8.41 -10.18
CA ARG A 61 9.89 7.63 -11.06
C ARG A 61 10.25 6.15 -10.99
N VAL A 62 9.30 5.31 -10.60
CA VAL A 62 9.46 3.85 -10.46
C VAL A 62 8.34 3.13 -11.19
N THR A 63 8.53 1.85 -11.55
CA THR A 63 7.44 1.02 -12.09
C THR A 63 6.43 0.66 -11.01
N LEU A 64 5.18 0.38 -11.39
CA LEU A 64 4.15 -0.12 -10.45
C LEU A 64 4.61 -1.41 -9.77
N GLU A 65 5.24 -2.32 -10.52
CA GLU A 65 5.84 -3.54 -9.98
C GLU A 65 6.88 -3.24 -8.89
N SER A 66 7.84 -2.36 -9.19
CA SER A 66 8.89 -1.99 -8.22
C SER A 66 8.31 -1.30 -6.99
N ALA A 67 7.32 -0.44 -7.18
CA ALA A 67 6.65 0.27 -6.11
C ALA A 67 5.88 -0.68 -5.18
N PHE A 68 5.20 -1.67 -5.76
CA PHE A 68 4.50 -2.71 -5.01
C PHE A 68 5.47 -3.62 -4.27
N ALA A 69 6.50 -4.14 -4.94
CA ALA A 69 7.49 -5.05 -4.37
C ALA A 69 8.25 -4.42 -3.19
N ARG A 70 8.58 -3.14 -3.29
CA ARG A 70 9.25 -2.37 -2.22
C ARG A 70 8.28 -1.79 -1.19
N SER A 71 6.98 -2.05 -1.36
CA SER A 71 5.90 -1.51 -0.53
C SER A 71 6.01 -0.01 -0.30
N LEU A 72 6.26 0.76 -1.36
CA LEU A 72 6.32 2.23 -1.26
C LEU A 72 4.92 2.77 -0.92
N ASN A 73 4.88 3.76 -0.02
CA ASN A 73 3.62 4.34 0.46
C ASN A 73 3.11 5.39 -0.51
N VAL A 74 3.98 6.28 -0.96
CA VAL A 74 3.61 7.43 -1.79
C VAL A 74 3.04 7.02 -3.16
N PRO A 75 3.67 6.08 -3.91
CA PRO A 75 3.05 5.52 -5.10
C PRO A 75 1.66 4.94 -4.87
N ALA A 76 1.47 4.17 -3.80
CA ALA A 76 0.18 3.56 -3.48
C ALA A 76 -0.91 4.60 -3.15
N VAL A 77 -0.54 5.82 -2.74
CA VAL A 77 -1.47 6.92 -2.49
C VAL A 77 -1.81 7.69 -3.77
N ARG A 78 -0.99 7.60 -4.82
CA ARG A 78 -1.21 8.28 -6.10
C ARG A 78 -2.06 7.48 -7.08
N LEU A 79 -2.17 6.17 -6.88
CA LEU A 79 -3.07 5.28 -7.62
C LEU A 79 -4.51 5.47 -7.10
#